data_AF-A0A8T4N6G9-F1
#
_entry.id   AF-A0A8T4N6G9-F1
#
_cell.length_a   1.000
_cell.length_b   1.000
_cell.length_c   1.000
_cell.angle_alpha   90.00
_cell.angle_beta   90.00
_cell.angle_gamma   90.00
#
_symmetry.space_group_name_H-M   'P 1'
#
loop_
_entity.id
_entity.type
_entity.pdbx_description
1 polymer ?
#
loop_
_entity_poly.entity_id
_entity_poly.type
_entity_poly.pdbx_seq_one_letter_code
_entity_poly.pdbx_strand_id
1 'polypeptide(L)'
;MGMMDIAFWPFAAAFAGTMMLVAIVIIILWVWMLVDCAKRKFKNDAEKIIWIVVIVLAGWIGAFVYFIVIRSLNPKGLMKRS
;
A
#
# COMPACT_ATOMS: atom_id res chain seq x y z
N MET A 1 9.14 -33.51 23.40
CA MET A 1 8.59 -33.13 22.09
C MET A 1 8.17 -34.40 21.40
N GLY A 2 6.87 -34.54 21.12
CA GLY A 2 6.33 -35.74 20.48
C GLY A 2 6.73 -35.78 19.00
N MET A 3 6.78 -36.98 18.41
CA MET A 3 7.09 -37.17 16.99
C MET A 3 6.18 -36.35 16.05
N MET A 4 4.97 -36.00 16.51
CA MET A 4 4.01 -35.15 15.80
C MET A 4 4.41 -33.66 15.76
N ASP A 5 5.20 -33.16 16.72
CA ASP A 5 5.66 -31.76 16.74
C ASP A 5 6.73 -31.48 15.67
N ILE A 6 7.56 -32.49 15.38
CA ILE A 6 8.71 -32.39 14.47
C ILE A 6 8.26 -32.39 13.00
N ALA A 7 7.15 -33.06 12.70
CA ALA A 7 6.57 -33.13 11.36
C ALA A 7 5.88 -31.82 10.94
N PHE A 8 5.29 -31.08 11.89
CA PHE A 8 4.59 -29.82 11.62
C PHE A 8 5.53 -28.62 11.50
N TRP A 9 6.67 -28.65 12.19
CA TRP A 9 7.67 -27.57 12.23
C TRP A 9 8.14 -27.05 10.85
N PRO A 10 8.55 -27.89 9.87
CA PRO A 10 8.98 -27.39 8.56
C PRO A 10 7.85 -26.73 7.76
N PHE A 11 6.61 -27.22 7.88
CA PHE A 11 5.44 -26.59 7.25
C PHE A 11 5.10 -25.25 7.91
N ALA A 12 5.17 -25.18 9.24
CA ALA A 12 4.96 -23.94 10.00
C ALA A 12 6.04 -22.90 9.69
N ALA A 13 7.30 -23.31 9.60
CA ALA A 13 8.42 -22.44 9.24
C ALA A 13 8.30 -21.93 7.79
N ALA A 14 7.91 -22.79 6.85
CA ALA A 14 7.64 -22.40 5.47
C ALA A 14 6.49 -21.38 5.38
N PHE A 15 5.38 -21.64 6.08
CA PHE A 15 4.22 -20.73 6.14
C PHE A 15 4.58 -19.37 6.76
N ALA A 16 5.30 -19.37 7.88
CA ALA A 16 5.77 -18.15 8.53
C ALA A 16 6.73 -17.35 7.62
N GLY A 17 7.64 -18.04 6.92
CA GLY A 17 8.54 -17.42 5.95
C GLY A 17 7.78 -16.78 4.77
N THR A 18 6.80 -17.48 4.20
CA THR A 18 5.96 -16.92 3.12
C THR A 18 5.16 -15.72 3.60
N MET A 19 4.57 -15.78 4.80
CA MET A 19 3.85 -14.63 5.40
C MET A 19 4.74 -13.41 5.59
N MET A 20 5.98 -13.62 6.03
CA MET A 20 6.96 -12.53 6.21
C MET A 20 7.32 -11.87 4.87
N LEU A 21 7.50 -12.65 3.81
CA LEU A 21 7.75 -12.12 2.46
C LEU A 21 6.56 -11.28 1.95
N VAL A 22 5.32 -11.76 2.15
CA VAL A 22 4.12 -11.02 1.76
C VAL A 22 4.01 -9.70 2.51
N ALA A 23 4.30 -9.68 3.81
CA ALA A 23 4.30 -8.46 4.61
C ALA A 23 5.31 -7.42 4.09
N ILE A 24 6.50 -7.85 3.70
CA ILE A 24 7.53 -6.97 3.11
C ILE A 24 7.03 -6.39 1.78
N VAL A 25 6.44 -7.21 0.90
CA VAL A 25 5.89 -6.74 -0.38
C VAL A 25 4.79 -5.70 -0.17
N ILE A 26 3.90 -5.91 0.80
CA ILE A 26 2.84 -4.95 1.13
C ILE A 26 3.43 -3.61 1.59
N ILE A 27 4.46 -3.63 2.44
CA ILE A 27 5.13 -2.41 2.90
C ILE A 27 5.83 -1.69 1.73
N ILE A 28 6.53 -2.43 0.86
CA ILE A 28 7.17 -1.85 -0.33
C ILE A 28 6.12 -1.20 -1.24
N LEU A 29 5.00 -1.87 -1.50
CA LEU A 29 3.91 -1.32 -2.30
C LEU A 29 3.30 -0.07 -1.66
N TRP A 30 3.15 -0.06 -0.32
CA TRP A 30 2.65 1.10 0.41
C TRP A 30 3.58 2.31 0.32
N VAL A 31 4.89 2.11 0.56
CA VAL A 31 5.90 3.18 0.42
C VAL A 31 5.99 3.66 -1.02
N TRP A 32 5.90 2.75 -2.00
CA TRP A 32 5.92 3.12 -3.41
C TRP A 32 4.74 4.02 -3.79
N MET A 33 3.55 3.78 -3.23
CA MET A 33 2.37 4.65 -3.45
C MET A 33 2.53 6.03 -2.80
N LEU A 34 3.18 6.11 -1.64
CA LEU A 34 3.59 7.38 -1.04
C LEU A 34 4.54 8.17 -1.96
N VAL A 35 5.51 7.49 -2.57
CA VAL A 35 6.43 8.11 -3.53
C VAL A 35 5.72 8.54 -4.81
N ASP A 36 4.79 7.74 -5.34
CA ASP A 36 3.97 8.12 -6.51
C ASP A 36 3.18 9.40 -6.22
N CYS A 37 2.50 9.44 -5.07
CA CYS A 37 1.77 10.62 -4.61
C CYS A 37 2.72 11.82 -4.42
N ALA A 38 3.90 11.63 -3.83
CA ALA A 38 4.87 12.71 -3.65
C ALA A 38 5.42 13.26 -4.97
N LYS A 39 5.60 12.40 -5.99
CA LYS A 39 6.09 12.77 -7.33
C LYS A 39 5.02 13.37 -8.24
N ARG A 40 3.74 13.05 -8.03
CA ARG A 40 2.65 13.68 -8.78
C ARG A 40 2.57 15.17 -8.48
N LYS A 41 2.48 15.96 -9.55
CA LYS A 41 2.19 17.39 -9.45
C LYS A 41 0.69 17.56 -9.26
N PHE A 42 0.26 17.60 -8.00
CA PHE A 42 -1.06 18.08 -7.66
C PHE A 42 -1.14 19.58 -7.95
N LYS A 43 -2.33 20.06 -8.32
CA LYS A 43 -2.54 21.49 -8.56
C LYS A 43 -2.52 22.30 -7.28
N ASN A 44 -2.87 21.68 -6.17
CA ASN A 44 -2.95 22.31 -4.87
C ASN A 44 -2.07 21.53 -3.89
N ASP A 45 -1.16 22.23 -3.20
CA ASP A 45 -0.26 21.62 -2.22
C ASP A 45 -1.05 21.03 -1.04
N ALA A 46 -2.20 21.61 -0.70
CA ALA A 46 -3.11 21.09 0.31
C ALA A 46 -3.68 19.70 -0.07
N GLU A 47 -4.05 19.48 -1.33
CA GLU A 47 -4.56 18.18 -1.79
C GLU A 47 -3.49 17.09 -1.73
N LYS A 48 -2.25 17.45 -2.05
CA LYS A 48 -1.11 16.54 -1.91
C LYS A 48 -0.93 16.09 -0.46
N ILE A 49 -1.00 17.04 0.47
CA ILE A 49 -0.86 16.75 1.90
C ILE A 49 -2.00 15.86 2.39
N ILE A 50 -3.25 16.15 2.00
CA ILE A 50 -4.41 15.33 2.37
C ILE A 50 -4.23 13.88 1.88
N TRP A 51 -3.82 13.68 0.63
CA TRP A 51 -3.60 12.33 0.10
C TRP A 51 -2.46 11.60 0.80
N ILE A 52 -1.37 12.28 1.12
CA ILE A 52 -0.28 11.69 1.91
C ILE A 52 -0.80 11.26 3.29
N VAL A 53 -1.55 12.13 3.98
CA VAL A 53 -2.11 11.82 5.31
C VAL A 53 -3.08 10.64 5.24
N VAL A 54 -3.94 10.57 4.22
CA VAL A 54 -4.86 9.45 4.01
C VAL A 54 -4.10 8.15 3.76
N ILE A 55 -3.08 8.15 2.91
CA ILE A 55 -2.27 6.94 2.65
C ILE A 55 -1.50 6.52 3.90
N VAL A 56 -0.98 7.47 4.68
CA VAL A 56 -0.25 7.19 5.92
C VAL A 56 -1.16 6.59 7.00
N LEU A 57 -2.32 7.20 7.24
CA LEU A 57 -3.25 6.77 8.29
C LEU A 57 -4.03 5.51 7.94
N ALA A 58 -4.42 5.34 6.67
CA ALA A 58 -5.18 4.17 6.23
C ALA A 58 -4.29 3.02 5.74
N GLY A 59 -2.97 3.20 5.68
CA GLY A 59 -2.03 2.14 5.30
C GLY A 59 -2.32 1.59 3.89
N TRP A 60 -2.41 0.25 3.81
CA TRP A 60 -2.76 -0.48 2.59
C TRP A 60 -4.16 -0.12 2.04
N ILE A 61 -5.13 0.19 2.90
CA ILE A 61 -6.47 0.62 2.50
C ILE A 61 -6.41 2.00 1.85
N GLY A 62 -5.58 2.90 2.39
CA GLY A 62 -5.36 4.24 1.83
C GLY A 62 -4.79 4.20 0.42
N ALA A 63 -3.88 3.27 0.14
CA ALA A 63 -3.36 3.05 -1.21
C ALA A 63 -4.43 2.54 -2.19
N PHE A 64 -5.31 1.64 -1.73
CA PHE A 64 -6.41 1.12 -2.56
C PHE A 64 -7.46 2.20 -2.87
N VAL A 65 -7.80 3.02 -1.86
CA VAL A 65 -8.69 4.17 -2.01
C VAL A 65 -8.07 5.23 -2.93
N TYR A 66 -6.78 5.54 -2.78
CA TYR A 66 -6.03 6.41 -3.70
C TYR A 66 -6.17 5.93 -5.13
N PHE A 67 -5.93 4.63 -5.38
CA PHE A 67 -6.05 4.06 -6.71
C PHE A 67 -7.45 4.23 -7.30
N ILE A 68 -8.51 3.93 -6.54
CA ILE A 68 -9.89 4.06 -7.01
C ILE A 68 -10.28 5.53 -7.24
N VAL A 69 -9.98 6.43 -6.30
CA VAL A 69 -10.43 7.81 -6.39
C VAL A 69 -9.68 8.58 -7.47
N ILE A 70 -8.36 8.46 -7.52
CA ILE A 70 -7.54 9.19 -8.50
C ILE A 70 -7.62 8.58 -9.89
N ARG A 71 -7.79 7.26 -10.02
CA ARG A 71 -7.82 6.60 -11.34
C ARG A 71 -9.23 6.35 -11.87
N SER A 72 -10.21 6.06 -11.02
CA SER A 72 -11.57 5.68 -11.46
C SER A 72 -12.58 6.82 -11.33
N LEU A 73 -12.56 7.59 -10.24
CA LEU A 73 -13.60 8.61 -9.98
C LEU A 73 -13.29 9.98 -10.58
N ASN A 74 -12.03 10.35 -10.83
CA ASN A 74 -11.73 11.69 -11.32
C ASN A 74 -10.54 11.80 -12.30
N PRO A 75 -10.68 11.35 -13.56
CA PRO A 75 -9.63 11.50 -14.57
C PRO A 75 -9.37 12.95 -15.01
N LYS A 76 -10.26 13.92 -14.71
CA LYS A 76 -10.19 15.29 -15.27
C LYS A 76 -10.28 16.45 -14.25
N GLY A 77 -10.68 16.21 -13.00
CA GLY A 77 -10.92 17.27 -12.02
C GLY A 77 -9.66 17.91 -11.42
N LEU A 78 -8.50 17.26 -11.52
CA LEU A 78 -7.20 17.82 -11.10
C LEU A 78 -6.39 18.41 -12.25
N MET A 79 -6.88 18.31 -13.50
CA MET A 79 -6.23 18.84 -14.69
C MET A 79 -7.16 19.87 -15.35
N LYS A 80 -7.31 21.07 -14.74
CA LYS A 80 -7.85 22.23 -15.49
C LYS A 80 -6.99 22.41 -16.73
N ARG A 81 -7.55 22.07 -17.88
CA ARG A 81 -7.11 22.46 -19.22
C ARG A 81 -7.02 23.98 -19.18
N SER A 82 -5.81 24.49 -19.02
CA SER A 82 -5.47 25.86 -19.35
C SER A 82 -4.58 25.81 -20.57
#